data_AF-Q5TCJ7-F1
#
_entry.id   AF-Q5TCJ7-F1
#
_cell.length_a   1.000
_cell.length_b   1.000
_cell.length_c   1.000
_cell.angle_alpha   90.00
_cell.angle_beta   90.00
_cell.angle_gamma   90.00
#
_symmetry.space_group_name_H-M   'P 1'
#
loop_
_entity.id
_entity.type
_entity.pdbx_description
1 polymer ?
#
loop_
_entity_poly.entity_id
_entity_poly.type
_entity_poly.pdbx_seq_one_letter_code
_entity_poly.pdbx_strand_id
1 'polypeptide(L)'
;MIPWPASDRKKSECAFKKKSNETQCFNFIRVLVSYNVTHLYTCGTFAFSPACTFIELQDSYLLPISEDKVMEGKGQSPFDPAHKHTAVLVDGMLYSGTMNNFLGSEPILMRTLGSQPVLKTDNFLRWLHHDASFVAAIPSTQVVYFFFEETASEFDFFERLHTSRVARVCKNDVGGEKLLQKKWTTFLKAQLLCTQPGQLPFNVIRHAVLLPADSPTAPH
;
A
#
# COMPACT_ATOMS: atom_id res chain seq x y z
N MET A 1 7.14 -4.94 24.59
CA MET A 1 6.43 -5.44 23.40
C MET A 1 4.97 -5.08 23.56
N ILE A 2 4.33 -4.46 22.56
CA ILE A 2 2.89 -4.15 22.63
C ILE A 2 2.12 -5.27 21.94
N PRO A 3 1.31 -6.07 22.66
CA PRO A 3 0.46 -7.06 22.04
C PRO A 3 -0.69 -6.37 21.29
N TRP A 4 -0.88 -6.72 20.02
CA TRP A 4 -2.07 -6.34 19.26
C TRP A 4 -2.59 -7.52 18.41
N PRO A 5 -3.05 -8.60 19.07
CA PRO A 5 -3.61 -9.75 18.37
C PRO A 5 -4.99 -9.42 17.77
N ALA A 6 -5.38 -10.18 16.75
CA ALA A 6 -6.79 -10.20 16.32
C ALA A 6 -7.66 -10.77 17.45
N SER A 7 -8.87 -10.23 17.63
CA SER A 7 -9.81 -10.75 18.63
C SER A 7 -10.25 -12.17 18.30
N ASP A 8 -10.63 -12.95 19.31
CA ASP A 8 -11.01 -14.35 19.11
C ASP A 8 -12.20 -14.49 18.15
N ARG A 9 -13.15 -13.56 18.22
CA ARG A 9 -14.24 -13.44 17.23
C ARG A 9 -13.71 -13.33 15.81
N LYS A 10 -12.72 -12.46 15.57
CA LYS A 10 -12.11 -12.27 14.23
C LYS A 10 -11.35 -13.50 13.77
N LYS A 11 -10.66 -14.19 14.68
CA LYS A 11 -10.00 -15.47 14.38
C LYS A 11 -11.03 -16.54 13.99
N SER A 12 -12.13 -16.66 14.72
CA SER A 12 -13.22 -17.61 14.39
C SER A 12 -13.86 -17.28 13.03
N GLU A 13 -14.13 -16.00 12.74
CA GLU A 13 -14.64 -15.55 11.43
C GLU A 13 -13.66 -15.89 10.29
N CYS A 14 -12.35 -15.72 10.52
CA CYS A 14 -11.29 -16.07 9.58
C CYS A 14 -11.20 -17.58 9.32
N ALA A 15 -11.24 -18.39 10.39
CA ALA A 15 -11.23 -19.86 10.31
C ALA A 15 -12.47 -20.40 9.59
N PHE A 16 -13.64 -19.82 9.85
CA PHE A 16 -14.89 -20.16 9.16
C PHE A 16 -14.79 -19.94 7.64
N LYS A 17 -14.01 -18.94 7.21
CA LYS A 17 -13.67 -18.69 5.80
C LYS A 17 -12.52 -19.58 5.28
N LYS A 18 -12.23 -20.70 5.96
CA LYS A 18 -11.22 -21.71 5.60
C LYS A 18 -9.77 -21.21 5.52
N LYS A 19 -9.42 -20.16 6.27
CA LYS A 19 -8.03 -19.73 6.44
C LYS A 19 -7.40 -20.45 7.63
N SER A 20 -6.08 -20.65 7.60
CA SER A 20 -5.37 -21.42 8.63
C SER A 20 -5.28 -20.66 9.97
N ASN A 21 -5.71 -21.31 11.05
CA ASN A 21 -5.54 -20.80 12.43
C ASN A 21 -4.09 -20.82 12.91
N GLU A 22 -3.22 -21.58 12.25
CA GLU A 22 -1.82 -21.76 12.66
C GLU A 22 -0.88 -20.78 11.95
N THR A 23 -1.29 -20.24 10.78
CA THR A 23 -0.41 -19.42 9.94
C THR A 23 -1.05 -18.13 9.41
N GLN A 24 -2.37 -18.00 9.39
CA GLN A 24 -3.06 -16.95 8.63
C GLN A 24 -3.98 -16.08 9.49
N CYS A 25 -4.70 -16.66 10.45
CA CYS A 25 -5.66 -15.94 11.29
C CYS A 25 -5.00 -15.20 12.47
N PHE A 26 -3.96 -14.43 12.18
CA PHE A 26 -3.29 -13.53 13.13
C PHE A 26 -3.31 -12.09 12.62
N ASN A 27 -2.88 -11.18 13.49
CA ASN A 27 -2.59 -9.83 13.07
C ASN A 27 -1.11 -9.71 12.65
N PHE A 28 -0.86 -9.66 11.35
CA PHE A 28 0.46 -9.38 10.81
C PHE A 28 0.54 -7.89 10.54
N ILE A 29 1.45 -7.18 11.21
CA ILE A 29 1.68 -5.75 10.99
C ILE A 29 2.27 -5.55 9.59
N ARG A 30 1.68 -4.65 8.82
CA ARG A 30 2.03 -4.37 7.42
C ARG A 30 2.45 -2.93 7.23
N VAL A 31 1.77 -2.01 7.88
CA VAL A 31 2.13 -0.58 7.87
C VAL A 31 2.60 -0.22 9.25
N LEU A 32 3.76 0.44 9.33
CA LEU A 32 4.26 1.08 10.55
C LEU A 32 5.01 2.34 10.13
N VAL A 33 4.44 3.51 10.42
CA VAL A 33 4.98 4.81 10.00
C VAL A 33 4.94 5.80 11.17
N SER A 34 5.91 6.71 11.23
CA SER A 34 5.86 7.84 12.17
C SER A 34 4.79 8.82 11.69
N TYR A 35 3.74 9.01 12.50
CA TYR A 35 2.66 9.94 12.18
C TYR A 35 3.01 11.37 12.55
N ASN A 36 3.50 11.53 13.78
CA ASN A 36 4.06 12.77 14.29
C ASN A 36 5.08 12.43 15.40
N VAL A 37 5.51 13.44 16.16
CA VAL A 37 6.52 13.28 17.22
C VAL A 37 6.03 12.38 18.37
N THR A 38 4.72 12.30 18.59
CA THR A 38 4.11 11.59 19.72
C THR A 38 3.34 10.34 19.31
N HIS A 39 3.16 10.06 18.03
CA HIS A 39 2.33 8.95 17.55
C HIS A 39 2.96 8.24 16.36
N LEU A 40 2.91 6.91 16.40
CA LEU A 40 3.05 6.05 15.23
C LEU A 40 1.66 5.70 14.68
N TYR A 41 1.58 5.48 13.38
CA TYR A 41 0.40 4.88 12.75
C TYR A 41 0.74 3.47 12.29
N THR A 42 -0.11 2.51 12.64
CA THR A 42 0.10 1.11 12.30
C THR A 42 -1.16 0.48 11.73
N CYS A 43 -0.98 -0.44 10.77
CA CYS A 43 -2.05 -1.28 10.25
C CYS A 43 -1.57 -2.71 10.09
N GLY A 44 -2.49 -3.66 10.28
CA GLY A 44 -2.20 -5.07 10.07
C GLY A 44 -3.38 -5.84 9.48
N THR A 45 -3.12 -7.10 9.11
CA THR A 45 -4.09 -8.01 8.47
C THR A 45 -5.26 -8.36 9.37
N PHE A 46 -5.05 -8.30 10.70
CA PHE A 46 -6.04 -8.52 11.76
C PHE A 46 -6.99 -9.70 11.48
N ALA A 47 -6.40 -10.87 11.18
CA ALA A 47 -7.09 -12.10 10.77
C ALA A 47 -8.05 -11.91 9.57
N PHE A 48 -7.52 -11.45 8.43
CA PHE A 48 -8.30 -11.17 7.21
C PHE A 48 -9.44 -10.16 7.44
N SER A 49 -9.22 -9.21 8.35
CA SER A 49 -10.14 -8.10 8.62
C SER A 49 -9.32 -6.84 8.90
N PRO A 50 -8.57 -6.32 7.92
CA PRO A 50 -7.53 -5.32 8.12
C PRO A 50 -7.96 -4.18 9.04
N ALA A 51 -7.09 -3.84 9.98
CA ALA A 51 -7.34 -2.85 11.01
C ALA A 51 -6.14 -1.92 11.17
N CYS A 52 -6.40 -0.68 11.60
CA CYS A 52 -5.38 0.33 11.86
C CYS A 52 -5.59 0.96 13.25
N THR A 53 -4.52 1.52 13.82
CA THR A 53 -4.58 2.28 15.07
C THR A 53 -3.40 3.24 15.17
N PHE A 54 -3.50 4.20 16.10
CA PHE A 54 -2.39 5.04 16.51
C PHE A 54 -1.74 4.47 17.76
N ILE A 55 -0.41 4.39 17.77
CA ILE A 55 0.37 4.03 18.97
C ILE A 55 0.98 5.31 19.52
N GLU A 56 0.62 5.64 20.76
CA GLU A 56 1.14 6.81 21.45
C GLU A 56 2.54 6.53 22.02
N LEU A 57 3.42 7.52 21.88
CA LEU A 57 4.78 7.56 22.39
C LEU A 57 4.82 8.56 23.55
N GLN A 58 5.09 8.06 24.75
CA GLN A 58 5.27 8.87 25.96
C GLN A 58 6.59 8.51 26.61
N ASP A 59 7.47 9.50 26.82
CA ASP A 59 8.78 9.33 27.45
C ASP A 59 9.63 8.19 26.85
N SER A 60 9.62 8.06 25.51
CA SER A 60 10.27 6.96 24.77
C SER A 60 9.68 5.56 24.99
N TYR A 61 8.55 5.45 25.68
CA TYR A 61 7.76 4.22 25.81
C TYR A 61 6.55 4.24 24.88
N LEU A 62 6.26 3.09 24.29
CA LEU A 62 5.06 2.91 23.49
C LEU A 62 3.91 2.49 24.42
N LEU A 63 2.82 3.26 24.42
CA LEU A 63 1.65 2.97 25.23
C LEU A 63 0.83 1.80 24.65
N PRO A 64 0.10 1.05 25.48
CA PRO A 64 -0.77 -0.03 25.02
C PRO A 64 -1.81 0.46 24.00
N ILE A 65 -2.08 -0.37 23.00
CA ILE A 65 -3.14 -0.08 22.02
C ILE A 65 -4.49 -0.28 22.69
N SER A 66 -5.33 0.74 22.63
CA SER A 66 -6.70 0.69 23.13
C SER A 66 -7.66 0.20 22.03
N GLU A 67 -8.57 -0.70 22.35
CA GLU A 67 -9.48 -1.32 21.37
C GLU A 67 -10.47 -0.32 20.76
N ASP A 68 -10.88 0.71 21.51
CA ASP A 68 -11.75 1.81 21.06
C ASP A 68 -11.10 2.70 19.99
N LYS A 69 -9.77 2.73 19.92
CA LYS A 69 -9.00 3.47 18.92
C LYS A 69 -8.75 2.67 17.63
N VAL A 70 -9.20 1.41 17.56
CA VAL A 70 -9.03 0.56 16.38
C VAL A 70 -10.01 0.94 15.28
N MET A 71 -9.48 1.20 14.09
CA MET A 71 -10.23 1.63 12.90
C MET A 71 -10.16 0.59 11.78
N GLU A 72 -11.08 0.67 10.81
CA GLU A 72 -11.03 -0.15 9.60
C GLU A 72 -9.79 0.18 8.76
N GLY A 73 -9.00 -0.85 8.43
CA GLY A 73 -7.76 -0.77 7.67
C GLY A 73 -7.86 -1.21 6.22
N LYS A 74 -9.08 -1.38 5.70
CA LYS A 74 -9.33 -1.80 4.32
C LYS A 74 -8.71 -0.82 3.32
N GLY A 75 -7.88 -1.33 2.41
CA GLY A 75 -7.12 -0.53 1.45
C GLY A 75 -5.85 0.12 2.01
N GLN A 76 -5.64 0.07 3.33
CA GLN A 76 -4.41 0.52 4.00
C GLN A 76 -3.48 -0.65 4.33
N SER A 77 -4.05 -1.82 4.65
CA SER A 77 -3.34 -3.09 4.85
C SER A 77 -4.01 -4.22 4.05
N PRO A 78 -3.25 -5.20 3.54
CA PRO A 78 -3.83 -6.37 2.91
C PRO A 78 -4.63 -7.23 3.91
N PHE A 79 -5.57 -8.01 3.37
CA PHE A 79 -6.30 -9.07 4.10
C PHE A 79 -5.40 -10.28 4.35
N ASP A 80 -4.74 -10.76 3.29
CA ASP A 80 -3.88 -11.94 3.34
C ASP A 80 -2.43 -11.55 3.68
N PRO A 81 -1.78 -12.20 4.66
CA PRO A 81 -0.38 -11.94 4.97
C PRO A 81 0.61 -12.26 3.82
N ALA A 82 0.20 -13.02 2.81
CA ALA A 82 1.03 -13.30 1.64
C ALA A 82 1.00 -12.19 0.59
N HIS A 83 0.01 -11.29 0.61
CA HIS A 83 -0.06 -10.20 -0.37
C HIS A 83 1.00 -9.14 -0.09
N LYS A 84 1.73 -8.76 -1.14
CA LYS A 84 2.63 -7.62 -1.08
C LYS A 84 1.83 -6.33 -0.94
N HIS A 85 2.44 -5.37 -0.27
CA HIS A 85 1.85 -4.07 -0.01
C HIS A 85 2.96 -3.03 0.06
N THR A 86 2.57 -1.76 -0.05
CA THR A 86 3.45 -0.64 0.21
C THR A 86 2.66 0.49 0.86
N ALA A 87 3.33 1.30 1.68
CA ALA A 87 2.73 2.49 2.27
C ALA A 87 3.79 3.54 2.56
N VAL A 88 3.44 4.81 2.39
CA VAL A 88 4.26 5.95 2.81
C VAL A 88 3.38 7.04 3.40
N LEU A 89 3.82 7.63 4.51
CA LEU A 89 3.16 8.77 5.13
C LEU A 89 3.88 10.06 4.73
N VAL A 90 3.13 11.01 4.18
CA VAL A 90 3.66 12.31 3.74
C VAL A 90 2.63 13.39 4.01
N ASP A 91 3.08 14.49 4.60
CA ASP A 91 2.22 15.64 4.93
C ASP A 91 0.97 15.24 5.74
N GLY A 92 1.13 14.26 6.66
CA GLY A 92 0.06 13.71 7.50
C GLY A 92 -0.94 12.79 6.78
N MET A 93 -0.70 12.47 5.50
CA MET A 93 -1.56 11.62 4.68
C MET A 93 -0.85 10.29 4.38
N LEU A 94 -1.58 9.18 4.48
CA LEU A 94 -1.08 7.85 4.18
C LEU A 94 -1.44 7.45 2.76
N TYR A 95 -0.42 7.20 1.95
CA TYR A 95 -0.53 6.66 0.61
C TYR A 95 -0.22 5.16 0.67
N SER A 96 -1.18 4.31 0.30
CA SER A 96 -1.05 2.85 0.37
C SER A 96 -1.34 2.18 -0.97
N GLY A 97 -0.61 1.10 -1.25
CA GLY A 97 -0.86 0.19 -2.36
C GLY A 97 -0.98 -1.25 -1.85
N THR A 98 -2.14 -1.88 -2.03
CA THR A 98 -2.42 -3.23 -1.50
C THR A 98 -3.62 -3.88 -2.19
N MET A 99 -4.04 -5.06 -1.71
CA MET A 99 -5.30 -5.70 -2.09
C MET A 99 -6.45 -5.26 -1.16
N ASN A 100 -7.54 -4.79 -1.77
CA ASN A 100 -8.71 -4.20 -1.10
C ASN A 100 -9.77 -5.21 -0.67
N ASN A 101 -9.67 -6.48 -1.06
CA ASN A 101 -10.68 -7.49 -0.74
C ASN A 101 -10.05 -8.77 -0.18
N PHE A 102 -10.90 -9.60 0.41
CA PHE A 102 -10.51 -10.88 1.02
C PHE A 102 -9.88 -11.85 0.01
N LEU A 103 -10.34 -11.82 -1.25
CA LEU A 103 -9.90 -12.74 -2.30
C LEU A 103 -8.54 -12.38 -2.93
N GLY A 104 -8.06 -11.14 -2.75
CA GLY A 104 -6.82 -10.70 -3.39
C GLY A 104 -6.94 -10.36 -4.87
N SER A 105 -8.13 -9.92 -5.31
CA SER A 105 -8.41 -9.65 -6.73
C SER A 105 -8.73 -8.18 -7.04
N GLU A 106 -8.77 -7.33 -6.01
CA GLU A 106 -9.05 -5.90 -6.14
C GLU A 106 -7.85 -5.09 -5.65
N PRO A 107 -6.82 -4.86 -6.50
CA PRO A 107 -5.72 -3.99 -6.13
C PRO A 107 -6.18 -2.54 -6.04
N ILE A 108 -5.61 -1.81 -5.10
CA ILE A 108 -5.98 -0.42 -4.80
C ILE A 108 -4.74 0.41 -4.52
N LEU A 109 -4.69 1.61 -5.09
CA LEU A 109 -3.87 2.71 -4.57
C LEU A 109 -4.79 3.72 -3.90
N MET A 110 -4.54 4.01 -2.63
CA MET A 110 -5.42 4.81 -1.79
C MET A 110 -4.62 5.90 -1.06
N ARG A 111 -5.25 7.06 -0.84
CA ARG A 111 -4.79 8.07 0.12
C ARG A 111 -5.84 8.22 1.21
N THR A 112 -5.39 8.10 2.45
CA THR A 112 -6.19 8.22 3.68
C THR A 112 -5.50 9.17 4.66
N LEU A 113 -6.14 9.40 5.80
CA LEU A 113 -5.70 10.34 6.82
C LEU A 113 -5.58 11.78 6.30
N GLY A 114 -5.18 12.69 7.18
CA GLY A 114 -5.05 14.11 6.88
C GLY A 114 -6.40 14.81 6.66
N SER A 115 -6.33 16.07 6.23
CA SER A 115 -7.49 16.92 5.96
C SER A 115 -8.04 16.79 4.54
N GLN A 116 -7.29 16.16 3.64
CA GLN A 116 -7.69 15.99 2.24
C GLN A 116 -8.72 14.86 2.08
N PRO A 117 -9.56 14.90 1.03
CA PRO A 117 -10.47 13.81 0.74
C PRO A 117 -9.73 12.49 0.54
N VAL A 118 -10.36 11.41 1.02
CA VAL A 118 -9.93 10.03 0.74
C VAL A 118 -10.08 9.77 -0.76
N LEU A 119 -8.98 9.46 -1.42
CA LEU A 119 -8.94 9.14 -2.85
C LEU A 119 -8.46 7.71 -3.07
N LYS A 120 -8.99 7.06 -4.11
CA LYS A 120 -8.58 5.72 -4.50
C LYS A 120 -8.65 5.49 -6.00
N THR A 121 -7.97 4.45 -6.47
CA THR A 121 -8.11 3.95 -7.84
C THR A 121 -9.52 3.44 -8.11
N ASP A 122 -9.88 3.39 -9.39
CA ASP A 122 -11.17 2.87 -9.83
C ASP A 122 -11.02 1.45 -10.41
N ASN A 123 -11.83 0.52 -9.89
CA ASN A 123 -11.82 -0.87 -10.33
C ASN A 123 -12.54 -1.07 -11.67
N PHE A 124 -13.55 -0.25 -11.98
CA PHE A 124 -14.32 -0.36 -13.22
C PHE A 124 -13.52 0.14 -14.42
N LEU A 125 -12.78 1.24 -14.23
CA LEU A 125 -11.90 1.79 -15.26
C LEU A 125 -10.60 0.99 -15.46
N ARG A 126 -10.40 -0.11 -14.72
CA ARG A 126 -9.26 -1.05 -14.84
C ARG A 126 -7.90 -0.34 -14.83
N TRP A 127 -7.74 0.67 -13.97
CA TRP A 127 -6.48 1.40 -13.85
C TRP A 127 -5.31 0.50 -13.43
N LEU A 128 -5.63 -0.55 -12.67
CA LEU A 128 -4.72 -1.60 -12.25
C LEU A 128 -5.28 -2.94 -12.73
N HIS A 129 -4.42 -3.82 -13.23
CA HIS A 129 -4.83 -5.19 -13.50
C HIS A 129 -5.05 -5.95 -12.18
N HIS A 130 -5.92 -6.96 -12.18
CA HIS A 130 -6.41 -7.63 -10.95
C HIS A 130 -5.34 -8.34 -10.11
N ASP A 131 -4.16 -8.59 -10.68
CA ASP A 131 -3.01 -9.25 -10.05
C ASP A 131 -1.88 -8.27 -9.70
N ALA A 132 -2.13 -6.96 -9.73
CA ALA A 132 -1.11 -5.96 -9.43
C ALA A 132 -0.49 -6.18 -8.04
N SER A 133 0.85 -6.18 -7.98
CA SER A 133 1.63 -6.50 -6.78
C SER A 133 2.62 -5.37 -6.46
N PHE A 134 2.36 -4.67 -5.35
CA PHE A 134 3.07 -3.44 -4.99
C PHE A 134 4.37 -3.71 -4.27
N VAL A 135 5.41 -2.93 -4.58
CA VAL A 135 6.75 -3.10 -4.00
C VAL A 135 7.29 -1.86 -3.30
N ALA A 136 6.90 -0.65 -3.74
CA ALA A 136 7.34 0.60 -3.09
C ALA A 136 6.40 1.77 -3.38
N ALA A 137 6.39 2.73 -2.45
CA ALA A 137 5.81 4.06 -2.63
C ALA A 137 6.87 5.09 -2.25
N ILE A 138 7.21 5.98 -3.16
CA ILE A 138 8.31 6.94 -3.01
C ILE A 138 7.76 8.35 -3.23
N PRO A 139 7.81 9.21 -2.22
CA PRO A 139 7.33 10.57 -2.36
C PRO A 139 8.39 11.48 -3.00
N SER A 140 7.91 12.40 -3.80
CA SER A 140 8.68 13.51 -4.37
C SER A 140 8.08 14.84 -3.88
N THR A 141 8.49 15.97 -4.43
CA THR A 141 8.02 17.30 -4.03
C THR A 141 6.51 17.43 -4.22
N GLN A 142 6.00 17.14 -5.43
CA GLN A 142 4.59 17.37 -5.80
C GLN A 142 3.78 16.08 -6.00
N VAL A 143 4.45 14.94 -6.13
CA VAL A 143 3.82 13.66 -6.48
C VAL A 143 4.26 12.55 -5.55
N VAL A 144 3.48 11.49 -5.49
CA VAL A 144 3.87 10.20 -4.90
C VAL A 144 3.94 9.18 -6.02
N TYR A 145 5.08 8.51 -6.14
CA TYR A 145 5.29 7.42 -7.09
C TYR A 145 4.96 6.08 -6.45
N PHE A 146 4.33 5.18 -7.19
CA PHE A 146 4.07 3.80 -6.79
C PHE A 146 4.74 2.85 -7.77
N PHE A 147 5.44 1.87 -7.24
CA PHE A 147 6.16 0.85 -8.00
C PHE A 147 5.50 -0.50 -7.75
N PHE A 148 5.18 -1.20 -8.83
CA PHE A 148 4.46 -2.48 -8.78
C PHE A 148 4.71 -3.29 -10.06
N GLU A 149 4.39 -4.57 -10.02
CA GLU A 149 4.21 -5.38 -11.22
C GLU A 149 2.71 -5.61 -11.47
N GLU A 150 2.33 -5.87 -12.71
CA GLU A 150 0.98 -6.33 -13.07
C GLU A 150 1.04 -7.09 -14.41
N THR A 151 0.01 -7.87 -14.75
CA THR A 151 -0.12 -8.38 -16.13
C THR A 151 -0.32 -7.21 -17.11
N ALA A 152 0.47 -7.19 -18.19
CA ALA A 152 0.40 -6.18 -19.23
C ALA A 152 -0.82 -6.39 -20.14
N SER A 153 -1.81 -5.51 -20.03
CA SER A 153 -3.03 -5.55 -20.84
C SER A 153 -2.86 -5.04 -22.27
N GLU A 154 -1.76 -4.35 -22.55
CA GLU A 154 -1.42 -3.81 -23.87
C GLU A 154 -0.75 -4.82 -24.81
N PHE A 155 -0.31 -5.96 -24.29
CA PHE A 155 0.29 -7.03 -25.07
C PHE A 155 -0.64 -8.23 -25.10
N ASP A 156 -1.07 -8.63 -26.29
CA ASP A 156 -1.76 -9.90 -26.49
C ASP A 156 -0.69 -10.98 -26.76
N PHE A 157 -0.36 -11.75 -25.73
CA PHE A 157 0.67 -12.79 -25.77
C PHE A 157 0.03 -14.13 -25.38
N PHE A 158 0.58 -15.24 -25.89
CA PHE A 158 0.05 -16.59 -25.59
C PHE A 158 0.06 -16.91 -24.08
N GLU A 159 0.96 -16.28 -23.33
CA GLU A 159 1.04 -16.36 -21.87
C GLU A 159 0.90 -14.97 -21.22
N ARG A 160 0.51 -14.93 -19.96
CA ARG A 160 0.40 -13.66 -19.21
C ARG A 160 1.78 -13.03 -19.04
N LEU A 161 2.03 -11.94 -19.76
CA LEU A 161 3.25 -11.17 -19.62
C LEU A 161 3.13 -10.22 -18.43
N HIS A 162 3.83 -10.51 -17.33
CA HIS A 162 4.00 -9.56 -16.24
C HIS A 162 4.97 -8.46 -16.63
N THR A 163 4.65 -7.21 -16.27
CA THR A 163 5.52 -6.07 -16.53
C THR A 163 5.61 -5.16 -15.31
N SER A 164 6.76 -4.51 -15.17
CA SER A 164 7.04 -3.56 -14.11
C SER A 164 6.44 -2.21 -14.46
N ARG A 165 5.85 -1.55 -13.47
CA ARG A 165 5.20 -0.25 -13.62
C ARG A 165 5.69 0.74 -12.60
N VAL A 166 5.71 1.99 -13.03
CA VAL A 166 5.68 3.15 -12.16
C VAL A 166 4.36 3.89 -12.40
N ALA A 167 3.64 4.19 -11.34
CA ALA A 167 2.53 5.12 -11.36
C ALA A 167 2.83 6.37 -10.55
N ARG A 168 2.12 7.46 -10.81
CA ARG A 168 2.17 8.68 -10.01
C ARG A 168 0.78 9.20 -9.72
N VAL A 169 0.65 9.92 -8.61
CA VAL A 169 -0.49 10.77 -8.26
C VAL A 169 0.02 12.09 -7.70
N CYS A 170 -0.69 13.18 -7.92
CA CYS A 170 -0.37 14.47 -7.33
C CYS A 170 -0.81 14.53 -5.87
N LYS A 171 0.02 15.15 -5.01
CA LYS A 171 -0.29 15.29 -3.57
C LYS A 171 -1.53 16.15 -3.32
N ASN A 172 -1.74 17.18 -4.15
CA ASN A 172 -2.86 18.11 -4.08
C ASN A 172 -4.11 17.66 -4.84
N ASP A 173 -4.15 16.44 -5.36
CA ASP A 173 -5.35 15.89 -6.00
C ASP A 173 -6.49 15.82 -4.98
N VAL A 174 -7.67 16.33 -5.34
CA VAL A 174 -8.89 16.34 -4.51
C VAL A 174 -10.01 15.48 -5.09
N GLY A 175 -9.73 14.79 -6.20
CA GLY A 175 -10.71 14.04 -6.97
C GLY A 175 -11.58 14.92 -7.85
N GLY A 176 -12.51 14.29 -8.58
CA GLY A 176 -13.42 15.01 -9.46
C GLY A 176 -14.72 15.41 -8.75
N GLU A 177 -15.35 16.48 -9.26
CA GLU A 177 -16.57 17.05 -8.68
C GLU A 177 -17.83 16.25 -9.03
N LYS A 178 -18.01 15.87 -10.30
CA LYS A 178 -19.17 15.12 -10.80
C LYS A 178 -18.81 13.69 -11.21
N LEU A 179 -17.78 13.56 -12.05
CA LEU A 179 -17.15 12.28 -12.39
C LEU A 179 -15.94 12.07 -11.49
N LEU A 180 -15.54 10.82 -11.25
CA LEU A 180 -14.36 10.50 -10.43
C LEU A 180 -14.42 11.05 -8.99
N GLN A 181 -15.62 11.15 -8.41
CA GLN A 181 -15.78 11.51 -7.01
C GLN A 181 -15.05 10.52 -6.10
N LYS A 182 -14.20 11.02 -5.20
CA LYS A 182 -13.33 10.22 -4.32
C LYS A 182 -12.37 9.28 -5.09
N LYS A 183 -12.06 9.61 -6.35
CA LYS A 183 -11.10 8.89 -7.19
C LYS A 183 -9.97 9.83 -7.63
N TRP A 184 -8.81 9.28 -7.93
CA TRP A 184 -7.70 10.07 -8.45
C TRP A 184 -8.07 10.74 -9.79
N THR A 185 -7.69 11.99 -9.98
CA THR A 185 -7.76 12.67 -11.29
C THR A 185 -6.39 12.79 -11.94
N THR A 186 -5.33 12.51 -11.18
CA THR A 186 -3.93 12.66 -11.57
C THR A 186 -3.18 11.33 -11.67
N PHE A 187 -3.89 10.20 -11.59
CA PHE A 187 -3.30 8.87 -11.74
C PHE A 187 -2.79 8.66 -13.16
N LEU A 188 -1.50 8.39 -13.30
CA LEU A 188 -0.85 8.00 -14.55
C LEU A 188 0.10 6.85 -14.25
N LYS A 189 0.22 5.88 -15.18
CA LYS A 189 1.18 4.77 -15.09
C LYS A 189 1.97 4.59 -16.38
N ALA A 190 3.18 4.09 -16.25
CA ALA A 190 4.07 3.78 -17.36
C ALA A 190 4.84 2.47 -17.08
N GLN A 191 5.32 1.82 -18.14
CA GLN A 191 6.20 0.66 -18.03
C GLN A 191 7.59 1.07 -17.56
N LEU A 192 8.19 0.26 -16.69
CA LEU A 192 9.61 0.30 -16.36
C LEU A 192 10.33 -0.77 -17.18
N LEU A 193 11.27 -0.34 -18.01
CA LEU A 193 12.10 -1.21 -18.83
C LEU A 193 13.47 -1.38 -18.16
N CYS A 194 13.80 -2.63 -17.83
CA CYS A 194 15.13 -3.02 -17.38
C CYS A 194 15.64 -4.09 -18.34
N THR A 195 16.64 -3.74 -19.16
CA THR A 195 17.14 -4.62 -20.23
C THR A 195 18.66 -4.61 -20.25
N GLN A 196 19.23 -5.73 -20.66
CA GLN A 196 20.66 -5.87 -20.92
C GLN A 196 20.83 -6.47 -22.32
N PRO A 197 21.70 -5.90 -23.19
CA PRO A 197 21.95 -6.47 -24.51
C PRO A 197 22.34 -7.95 -24.44
N GLY A 198 21.72 -8.77 -25.29
CA GLY A 198 21.94 -10.22 -25.32
C GLY A 198 21.22 -11.03 -24.23
N GLN A 199 20.40 -10.38 -23.39
CA GLN A 199 19.60 -11.05 -22.36
C GLN A 199 18.10 -10.75 -22.53
N LEU A 200 17.26 -11.61 -21.96
CA LEU A 200 15.83 -11.37 -21.88
C LEU A 200 15.53 -10.18 -20.93
N PRO A 201 14.48 -9.37 -21.20
CA PRO A 201 14.11 -8.26 -20.33
C PRO A 201 13.78 -8.68 -18.88
N PHE A 202 14.23 -7.88 -17.92
CA PHE A 202 13.93 -8.05 -16.50
C PHE A 202 12.59 -7.38 -16.16
N ASN A 203 11.49 -8.07 -16.48
CA ASN A 203 10.15 -7.48 -16.43
C ASN A 203 9.49 -7.46 -15.05
N VAL A 204 10.08 -8.07 -14.01
CA VAL A 204 9.48 -8.19 -12.67
C VAL A 204 10.30 -7.41 -11.63
N ILE A 205 9.75 -6.29 -11.19
CA ILE A 205 10.32 -5.47 -10.13
C ILE A 205 10.16 -6.17 -8.77
N ARG A 206 11.23 -6.16 -7.97
CA ARG A 206 11.24 -6.76 -6.62
C ARG A 206 11.22 -5.72 -5.51
N HIS A 207 11.90 -4.59 -5.74
CA HIS A 207 12.01 -3.50 -4.78
C HIS A 207 12.38 -2.21 -5.53
N ALA A 208 12.13 -1.05 -4.92
CA ALA A 208 12.62 0.24 -5.40
C ALA A 208 13.06 1.09 -4.22
N VAL A 209 14.16 1.83 -4.39
CA VAL A 209 14.70 2.74 -3.39
C VAL A 209 15.05 4.05 -4.07
N LEU A 210 14.83 5.16 -3.37
CA LEU A 210 15.33 6.47 -3.80
C LEU A 210 16.71 6.69 -3.17
N LEU A 211 17.72 6.88 -4.01
CA LEU A 211 19.04 7.28 -3.52
C LEU A 211 19.00 8.78 -3.15
N PRO A 212 19.53 9.17 -1.98
CA PRO A 212 19.79 10.57 -1.69
C PRO A 212 20.65 11.16 -2.81
N ALA A 213 20.38 12.40 -3.22
CA ALA A 213 21.31 13.09 -4.10
C ALA A 213 22.64 13.23 -3.36
N ASP A 214 23.75 12.84 -4.00
CA ASP A 214 25.08 13.13 -3.46
C ASP A 214 25.17 14.65 -3.23
N SER A 215 25.58 15.03 -2.02
CA SER A 215 25.97 16.41 -1.75
C SER A 215 27.11 16.73 -2.71
N PRO A 216 27.09 17.86 -3.43
CA PRO A 216 28.20 18.22 -4.30
C PRO A 216 29.44 18.31 -3.41
N THR A 217 30.40 17.42 -3.66
CA THR A 217 31.72 17.45 -3.06
C THR A 217 32.26 18.87 -3.18
N ALA A 218 32.67 19.44 -2.04
CA ALA A 218 33.30 20.75 -1.99
C ALA A 218 34.45 20.80 -3.02
N PRO A 219 34.60 21.89 -3.78
CA PRO A 219 35.67 21.99 -4.75
C PRO A 219 37.03 21.93 -4.02
N HIS A 220 37.89 21.02 -4.46
CA HIS A 220 39.32 21.02 -4.15
C HIS A 220 40.02 22.23 -4.77
#